data_AF-A0A961AWM4-F1
#
_entry.id   AF-A0A961AWM4-F1
#
_cell.length_a   1.000
_cell.length_b   1.000
_cell.length_c   1.000
_cell.angle_alpha   90.00
_cell.angle_beta   90.00
_cell.angle_gamma   90.00
#
_symmetry.space_group_name_H-M   'P 1'
#
loop_
_entity.id
_entity.type
_entity.pdbx_description
1 polymer ?
#
loop_
_entity_poly.entity_id
_entity_poly.type
_entity_poly.pdbx_seq_one_letter_code
_entity_poly.pdbx_strand_id
1 'polypeptide(L)'
;VDPAFRSDLRKVRNLSKKLARKLFHAMLRYGPKLDKKQVLLGRFVDVGAELYAQTTSIALATTRIASGKSKDPESLRQTVHYFCRLSRGKIAALFKEVSSNADSQGYQVARRMLEGE
;
A
#
# COMPACT_ATOMS: atom_id res chain seq x y z
N VAL A 1 0.77 1.36 -22.23
CA VAL A 1 1.73 1.52 -21.10
C VAL A 1 3.13 1.40 -21.64
N ASP A 2 4.04 2.31 -21.26
CA ASP A 2 5.46 2.23 -21.65
C ASP A 2 6.03 0.85 -21.25
N PRO A 3 6.69 0.11 -22.17
CA PRO A 3 7.26 -1.20 -21.88
C PRO A 3 8.18 -1.26 -20.65
N ALA A 4 8.86 -0.15 -20.32
CA ALA A 4 9.76 -0.06 -19.17
C ALA A 4 9.04 -0.39 -17.84
N PHE A 5 7.76 -0.03 -17.68
CA PHE A 5 7.03 -0.23 -16.43
C PHE A 5 6.37 -1.61 -16.28
N ARG A 6 6.51 -2.52 -17.26
CA ARG A 6 5.84 -3.84 -17.23
C ARG A 6 6.19 -4.67 -16.00
N SER A 7 7.43 -4.59 -15.51
CA SER A 7 7.84 -5.32 -14.31
C SER A 7 7.18 -4.78 -13.05
N ASP A 8 7.04 -3.45 -12.93
CA ASP A 8 6.46 -2.84 -11.75
C ASP A 8 4.94 -3.01 -11.71
N LEU A 9 4.25 -2.93 -12.85
CA LEU A 9 2.83 -3.28 -12.92
C LEU A 9 2.55 -4.74 -12.55
N ARG A 10 3.44 -5.68 -12.94
CA ARG A 10 3.33 -7.07 -12.49
C ARG A 10 3.45 -7.18 -10.97
N LYS A 11 4.35 -6.44 -10.34
CA LYS A 11 4.49 -6.39 -8.87
C LYS A 11 3.26 -5.77 -8.21
N VAL A 12 2.76 -4.65 -8.71
CA VAL A 12 1.51 -4.00 -8.25
C VAL A 12 0.36 -5.00 -8.27
N ARG A 13 0.16 -5.70 -9.41
CA ARG A 13 -0.91 -6.71 -9.55
C ARG A 13 -0.78 -7.81 -8.49
N ASN A 14 0.44 -8.31 -8.26
CA ASN A 14 0.67 -9.36 -7.27
C ASN A 14 0.42 -8.87 -5.83
N LEU A 15 0.83 -7.63 -5.52
CA LEU A 15 0.58 -7.01 -4.22
C LEU A 15 -0.90 -6.70 -4.00
N SER A 16 -1.62 -6.26 -5.03
CA SER A 16 -3.08 -6.06 -4.99
C SER A 16 -3.81 -7.38 -4.69
N LYS A 17 -3.43 -8.48 -5.37
CA LYS A 17 -3.94 -9.83 -5.04
C LYS A 17 -3.60 -10.26 -3.61
N LYS A 18 -2.43 -9.87 -3.09
CA LYS A 18 -2.06 -10.14 -1.69
C LYS A 18 -2.90 -9.31 -0.71
N LEU A 19 -3.13 -8.03 -1.01
CA LEU A 19 -3.98 -7.13 -0.24
C LEU A 19 -5.40 -7.69 -0.13
N ALA A 20 -6.01 -7.99 -1.28
CA ALA A 20 -7.37 -8.55 -1.33
C ALA A 20 -7.48 -9.81 -0.47
N ARG A 21 -6.57 -10.79 -0.65
CA ARG A 21 -6.56 -12.00 0.17
C ARG A 21 -6.44 -11.70 1.67
N LYS A 22 -5.51 -10.83 2.07
CA LYS A 22 -5.31 -10.50 3.49
C LYS A 22 -6.53 -9.80 4.09
N LEU A 23 -7.17 -8.91 3.35
CA LEU A 23 -8.41 -8.26 3.76
C LEU A 23 -9.54 -9.28 3.93
N PHE A 24 -9.75 -10.18 2.96
CA PHE A 24 -10.74 -11.25 3.08
C PHE A 24 -10.48 -12.17 4.27
N HIS A 25 -9.21 -12.53 4.54
CA HIS A 25 -8.88 -13.33 5.73
C HIS A 25 -9.20 -12.57 7.03
N ALA A 26 -9.00 -11.26 7.07
CA ALA A 26 -9.38 -10.44 8.22
C ALA A 26 -10.91 -10.38 8.39
N MET A 27 -11.66 -10.26 7.29
CA MET A 27 -13.12 -10.32 7.29
C MET A 27 -13.63 -11.67 7.82
N LEU A 28 -13.06 -12.79 7.36
CA LEU A 28 -13.42 -14.12 7.85
C LEU A 28 -13.08 -14.31 9.33
N ARG A 29 -11.93 -13.80 9.78
CA ARG A 29 -11.47 -13.96 11.17
C ARG A 29 -12.26 -13.12 12.17
N TYR A 30 -12.57 -11.88 11.83
CA TYR A 30 -13.19 -10.93 12.76
C TYR A 30 -14.69 -10.71 12.52
N GLY A 31 -15.18 -11.07 11.33
CA GLY A 31 -16.58 -10.90 10.96
C GLY A 31 -17.05 -9.45 11.13
N PRO A 32 -18.27 -9.24 11.67
CA PRO A 32 -18.79 -7.90 11.94
C PRO A 32 -17.88 -7.05 12.83
N LYS A 33 -17.08 -7.66 13.73
CA LYS A 33 -16.19 -6.93 14.66
C LYS A 33 -14.95 -6.35 13.98
N LEU A 34 -14.75 -6.57 12.68
CA LEU A 34 -13.66 -5.98 11.91
C LEU A 34 -13.75 -4.44 11.89
N ASP A 35 -14.97 -3.90 11.93
CA ASP A 35 -15.26 -2.47 12.03
C ASP A 35 -14.56 -1.79 13.24
N LYS A 36 -14.39 -2.52 14.34
CA LYS A 36 -13.69 -2.04 15.55
C LYS A 36 -12.18 -2.16 15.46
N LYS A 37 -11.64 -2.80 14.42
CA LYS A 37 -10.19 -2.97 14.19
C LYS A 37 -9.64 -1.88 13.27
N GLN A 38 -9.86 -0.62 13.65
CA GLN A 38 -9.52 0.56 12.85
C GLN A 38 -8.04 0.64 12.45
N VAL A 39 -7.11 0.33 13.36
CA VAL A 39 -5.66 0.33 13.05
C VAL A 39 -5.31 -0.73 12.00
N LEU A 40 -5.89 -1.93 12.11
CA LEU A 40 -5.72 -2.99 11.11
C LEU A 40 -6.30 -2.58 9.75
N LEU A 41 -7.49 -1.98 9.73
CA LEU A 41 -8.10 -1.47 8.51
C LEU A 41 -7.27 -0.34 7.89
N GLY A 42 -6.74 0.57 8.71
CA GLY A 42 -5.83 1.64 8.30
C GLY A 42 -4.63 1.09 7.53
N ARG A 43 -3.97 0.04 8.03
CA ARG A 43 -2.86 -0.62 7.32
C ARG A 43 -3.28 -1.15 5.94
N PHE A 44 -4.49 -1.70 5.78
CA PHE A 44 -4.96 -2.14 4.47
C PHE A 44 -5.24 -0.98 3.52
N VAL A 45 -5.80 0.12 4.05
CA VAL A 45 -6.03 1.36 3.30
C VAL A 45 -4.70 1.95 2.82
N ASP A 46 -3.71 2.03 3.70
CA ASP A 46 -2.38 2.57 3.36
C ASP A 46 -1.68 1.73 2.28
N VAL A 47 -1.79 0.39 2.35
CA VAL A 47 -1.31 -0.47 1.26
C VAL A 47 -2.05 -0.17 -0.04
N GLY A 48 -3.37 0.02 0.01
CA GLY A 48 -4.18 0.43 -1.14
C GLY A 48 -3.72 1.77 -1.73
N ALA A 49 -3.46 2.76 -0.89
CA ALA A 49 -2.99 4.08 -1.27
C ALA A 49 -1.60 4.02 -1.95
N GLU A 50 -0.67 3.23 -1.41
CA GLU A 50 0.65 3.03 -2.00
C GLU A 50 0.56 2.33 -3.38
N LEU A 51 -0.32 1.34 -3.53
CA LEU A 51 -0.58 0.71 -4.84
C LEU A 51 -1.19 1.68 -5.84
N TYR A 52 -2.16 2.49 -5.40
CA TYR A 52 -2.78 3.53 -6.23
C TYR A 52 -1.74 4.56 -6.70
N ALA A 53 -0.89 5.04 -5.79
CA ALA A 53 0.17 5.97 -6.11
C ALA A 53 1.14 5.38 -7.17
N GLN A 54 1.57 4.13 -7.02
CA GLN A 54 2.41 3.46 -8.03
C GLN A 54 1.74 3.41 -9.41
N THR A 55 0.47 3.00 -9.48
CA THR A 55 -0.25 2.92 -10.76
C THR A 55 -0.43 4.27 -11.43
N THR A 56 -0.75 5.29 -10.64
CA THR A 56 -0.99 6.65 -11.16
C THR A 56 0.30 7.28 -11.64
N SER A 57 1.43 7.11 -10.92
CA SER A 57 2.74 7.56 -11.37
C SER A 57 3.16 6.90 -12.68
N ILE A 58 2.96 5.59 -12.82
CA ILE A 58 3.25 4.85 -14.06
C ILE A 58 2.36 5.32 -15.22
N ALA A 59 1.06 5.53 -14.97
CA ALA A 59 0.12 6.00 -15.98
C ALA A 59 0.48 7.42 -16.45
N LEU A 60 0.79 8.32 -15.51
CA LEU A 60 1.22 9.69 -15.81
C LEU A 60 2.50 9.69 -16.65
N ALA A 61 3.53 8.95 -16.24
CA ALA A 61 4.78 8.87 -16.98
C ALA A 61 4.59 8.28 -18.38
N THR A 62 3.82 7.20 -18.49
CA THR A 62 3.45 6.63 -19.80
C THR A 62 2.82 7.68 -20.70
N THR A 63 1.84 8.43 -20.20
CA THR A 63 1.12 9.43 -21.00
C THR A 63 2.03 10.59 -21.41
N ARG A 64 2.90 11.08 -20.50
CA ARG A 64 3.84 12.16 -20.83
C ARG A 64 4.90 11.73 -21.84
N ILE A 65 5.40 10.51 -21.74
CA ILE A 65 6.39 9.96 -22.69
C ILE A 65 5.73 9.74 -24.05
N ALA A 66 4.57 9.10 -24.10
CA ALA A 66 3.87 8.82 -25.35
C ALA A 66 3.41 10.08 -26.10
N SER A 67 3.10 11.16 -25.37
CA SER A 67 2.71 12.46 -25.96
C SER A 67 3.88 13.39 -26.30
N GLY A 68 5.13 12.97 -26.07
CA GLY A 68 6.31 13.81 -26.29
C GLY A 68 6.41 15.03 -25.34
N LYS A 69 5.58 15.08 -24.30
CA LYS A 69 5.53 16.18 -23.32
C LYS A 69 6.60 16.09 -22.23
N SER A 70 7.42 15.04 -22.24
CA SER A 70 8.54 14.86 -21.33
C SER A 70 9.83 15.38 -21.96
N LYS A 71 10.43 16.43 -21.38
CA LYS A 71 11.73 16.95 -21.83
C LYS A 71 12.85 15.91 -21.68
N ASP A 72 12.74 15.07 -20.66
CA ASP A 72 13.66 13.96 -20.38
C ASP A 72 12.84 12.71 -20.02
N PRO A 73 12.50 11.87 -21.02
CA PRO A 73 11.79 10.60 -20.80
C PRO A 73 12.54 9.63 -19.89
N GLU A 74 13.88 9.63 -19.93
CA GLU A 74 14.68 8.64 -19.22
C GLU A 74 14.80 8.96 -17.73
N SER A 75 15.07 10.22 -17.39
CA SER A 75 15.03 10.68 -15.99
C SER A 75 13.64 10.48 -15.36
N LEU A 76 12.57 10.71 -16.13
CA LEU A 76 11.20 10.44 -15.66
C LEU A 76 10.96 8.96 -15.38
N ARG A 77 11.44 8.04 -16.24
CA ARG A 77 11.37 6.60 -15.99
C ARG A 77 12.13 6.21 -14.73
N GLN A 78 13.35 6.69 -14.57
CA GLN A 78 14.19 6.40 -13.40
C GLN A 78 13.53 6.87 -12.11
N THR A 79 12.97 8.09 -12.12
CA THR A 79 12.24 8.65 -10.99
C THR A 79 11.05 7.78 -10.59
N VAL A 80 10.24 7.35 -11.56
CA VAL A 80 9.08 6.48 -11.29
C VAL A 80 9.51 5.10 -10.82
N HIS A 81 10.55 4.50 -11.39
CA HIS A 81 11.09 3.22 -10.92
C HIS A 81 11.59 3.30 -9.48
N TYR A 82 12.30 4.37 -9.14
CA TYR A 82 12.76 4.63 -7.78
C TYR A 82 11.58 4.78 -6.81
N PHE A 83 10.57 5.56 -7.17
CA PHE A 83 9.34 5.71 -6.38
C PHE A 83 8.65 4.36 -6.16
N CYS A 84 8.47 3.54 -7.21
CA CYS A 84 7.92 2.19 -7.08
C CYS A 84 8.77 1.28 -6.19
N ARG A 85 10.10 1.46 -6.15
CA ARG A 85 10.97 0.72 -5.21
C ARG A 85 10.75 1.17 -3.77
N LEU A 86 10.69 2.47 -3.51
CA LEU A 86 10.45 3.03 -2.19
C LEU A 86 9.09 2.57 -1.64
N SER A 87 8.04 2.76 -2.43
CA SER A 87 6.67 2.39 -2.08
C SER A 87 6.52 0.89 -1.79
N ARG A 88 7.22 0.02 -2.53
CA ARG A 88 7.27 -1.43 -2.23
C ARG A 88 7.85 -1.73 -0.84
N GLY A 89 8.84 -0.96 -0.38
CA GLY A 89 9.39 -1.08 0.97
C GLY A 89 8.34 -0.78 2.03
N LYS A 90 7.57 0.30 1.85
CA LYS A 90 6.46 0.67 2.74
C LYS A 90 5.36 -0.39 2.77
N ILE A 91 4.94 -0.88 1.60
CA ILE A 91 3.94 -1.96 1.50
C ILE A 91 4.41 -3.22 2.23
N ALA A 92 5.70 -3.57 2.14
CA ALA A 92 6.26 -4.71 2.84
C ALA A 92 6.19 -4.54 4.37
N ALA A 93 6.51 -3.35 4.88
CA ALA A 93 6.39 -3.01 6.31
C ALA A 93 4.94 -3.08 6.79
N LEU A 94 4.00 -2.45 6.07
CA LEU A 94 2.57 -2.48 6.38
C LEU A 94 2.03 -3.92 6.44
N PHE A 95 2.40 -4.77 5.48
CA PHE A 95 2.00 -6.18 5.51
C PHE A 95 2.62 -6.98 6.67
N LYS A 96 3.81 -6.63 7.13
CA LYS A 96 4.43 -7.24 8.31
C LYS A 96 3.65 -6.88 9.56
N GLU A 97 3.28 -5.61 9.69
CA GLU A 97 2.51 -5.09 10.82
C GLU A 97 1.09 -5.65 10.91
N VAL A 98 0.48 -6.06 9.78
CA VAL A 98 -0.81 -6.78 9.80
C VAL A 98 -0.76 -8.05 10.69
N SER A 99 0.37 -8.76 10.71
CA SER A 99 0.54 -9.97 11.52
C SER A 99 1.30 -9.75 12.83
N SER A 100 2.16 -8.75 12.89
CA SER A 100 3.06 -8.49 14.02
C SER A 100 2.93 -7.03 14.44
N ASN A 101 2.04 -6.75 15.38
CA ASN A 101 1.75 -5.42 15.90
C ASN A 101 1.50 -5.47 17.41
N ALA A 102 1.51 -4.28 18.04
CA ALA A 102 1.21 -4.08 19.45
C ALA A 102 -0.22 -3.54 19.68
N ASP A 103 -1.15 -3.73 18.72
CA ASP A 103 -2.47 -3.08 18.75
C ASP A 103 -3.26 -3.44 20.03
N SER A 104 -3.16 -4.69 20.49
CA SER A 104 -3.83 -5.14 21.72
C SER A 104 -3.25 -4.46 22.97
N GLN A 105 -1.92 -4.37 23.05
CA GLN A 105 -1.23 -3.69 24.15
C GLN A 105 -1.54 -2.19 24.15
N GLY A 106 -1.51 -1.55 22.98
CA GLY A 106 -1.88 -0.14 22.83
C GLY A 106 -3.32 0.13 23.25
N TYR A 107 -4.26 -0.75 22.88
CA TYR A 107 -5.65 -0.65 23.33
C TYR A 107 -5.80 -0.77 24.85
N GLN A 108 -5.08 -1.69 25.49
CA GLN A 108 -5.10 -1.84 26.96
C GLN A 108 -4.53 -0.61 27.68
N VAL A 109 -3.45 -0.03 27.15
CA VAL A 109 -2.88 1.21 27.71
C VAL A 109 -3.87 2.36 27.57
N ALA A 110 -4.42 2.58 26.37
CA ALA A 110 -5.41 3.64 26.15
C ALA A 110 -6.64 3.49 27.05
N ARG A 111 -7.08 2.25 27.29
CA ARG A 111 -8.21 1.96 28.17
C ARG A 111 -7.91 2.31 29.64
N ARG A 112 -6.73 1.95 30.16
CA ARG A 112 -6.32 2.29 31.53
C ARG A 112 -6.27 3.81 31.75
N MET A 113 -5.74 4.55 30.78
CA MET A 113 -5.72 6.02 30.84
C MET A 113 -7.12 6.65 30.85
N LEU A 114 -8.10 6.01 30.21
CA LEU A 114 -9.49 6.50 30.20
C LEU A 114 -10.29 6.09 31.44
N GLU A 115 -9.93 4.97 32.09
CA GLU A 115 -10.58 4.45 33.31
C GLU A 115 -10.07 5.14 34.59
N GLY A 116 -9.11 6.07 34.49
CA GLY A 116 -8.73 6.96 35.58
C GLY A 116 -7.65 6.42 36.51
N GLU A 117 -6.59 5.83 35.95
CA GLU A 117 -5.26 6.22 36.47
C GLU A 117 -5.06 7.74 36.30
#